data_AF-A0A4Y8RH96-F1
#
_entry.id   AF-A0A4Y8RH96-F1
#
_cell.length_a   1.000
_cell.length_b   1.000
_cell.length_c   1.000
_cell.angle_alpha   90.00
_cell.angle_beta   90.00
_cell.angle_gamma   90.00
#
_symmetry.space_group_name_H-M   'P 1'
#
loop_
_entity.id
_entity.type
_entity.pdbx_description
1 polymer ?
#
loop_
_entity_poly.entity_id
_entity_poly.type
_entity_poly.pdbx_seq_one_letter_code
_entity_poly.pdbx_strand_id
1 'polypeptide(L)'
;MSRERALADGIKEIAAELRLVDVVDYIAFLRLERYGNLADIVTSSSELYLKPGVLRFADGGEVRLRWGEVPIVVLALEFRHAGVTAHFHLELGATTAAVDIAHVSFEDRPATADEELVALMNAIADAHLRVPE
;
A
#
# COMPACT_ATOMS: atom_id res chain seq x y z
N MET A 1 4.96 12.94 -13.48
CA MET A 1 4.56 11.80 -12.63
C MET A 1 4.85 12.18 -11.18
N SER A 2 3.98 11.89 -10.21
CA SER A 2 4.25 12.17 -8.78
C SER A 2 4.67 10.89 -8.04
N ARG A 3 5.16 11.02 -6.80
CA ARG A 3 5.52 9.87 -5.96
C ARG A 3 4.30 9.01 -5.62
N GLU A 4 3.18 9.65 -5.33
CA GLU A 4 1.89 8.98 -5.08
C GLU A 4 1.45 8.20 -6.31
N ARG A 5 1.62 8.79 -7.51
CA ARG A 5 1.29 8.09 -8.75
C ARG A 5 2.21 6.91 -8.99
N ALA A 6 3.52 7.06 -8.77
CA ALA A 6 4.49 5.97 -8.90
C ALA A 6 4.17 4.81 -7.97
N LEU A 7 3.86 5.10 -6.70
CA LEU A 7 3.50 4.09 -5.72
C LEU A 7 2.15 3.44 -6.04
N ALA A 8 1.13 4.22 -6.42
CA ALA A 8 -0.17 3.71 -6.83
C ALA A 8 -0.08 2.77 -8.04
N ASP A 9 0.71 3.14 -9.06
CA ASP A 9 0.93 2.29 -10.24
C ASP A 9 1.69 1.01 -9.86
N GLY A 10 2.61 1.08 -8.89
CA GLY A 10 3.38 -0.07 -8.39
C GLY A 10 2.65 -1.01 -7.44
N ILE A 11 1.44 -0.68 -6.98
CA ILE A 11 0.66 -1.57 -6.09
C ILE A 11 -0.76 -1.81 -6.61
N LYS A 12 -1.06 -1.43 -7.87
CA LYS A 12 -2.42 -1.48 -8.41
C LYS A 12 -3.00 -2.90 -8.42
N GLU A 13 -2.20 -3.92 -8.69
CA GLU A 13 -2.60 -5.33 -8.66
C GLU A 13 -2.89 -5.79 -7.22
N ILE A 14 -2.05 -5.37 -6.27
CA ILE A 14 -2.23 -5.68 -4.85
C ILE A 14 -3.51 -5.01 -4.33
N ALA A 15 -3.81 -3.78 -4.74
CA ALA A 15 -5.06 -3.12 -4.42
C ALA A 15 -6.29 -3.82 -5.07
N ALA A 16 -6.10 -4.55 -6.16
CA ALA A 16 -7.15 -5.40 -6.72
C ALA A 16 -7.34 -6.69 -5.89
N GLU A 17 -6.25 -7.36 -5.50
CA GLU A 17 -6.29 -8.54 -4.63
C GLU A 17 -6.89 -8.22 -3.26
N LEU A 18 -6.50 -7.11 -2.64
CA LEU A 18 -7.03 -6.67 -1.35
C LEU A 18 -8.55 -6.45 -1.41
N ARG A 19 -9.11 -6.06 -2.56
CA ARG A 19 -10.56 -5.89 -2.76
C ARG A 19 -11.32 -7.20 -2.94
N LEU A 20 -10.64 -8.34 -3.08
CA LEU A 20 -11.28 -9.66 -3.10
C LEU A 20 -11.71 -10.12 -1.70
N VAL A 21 -11.11 -9.56 -0.65
CA VAL A 21 -11.51 -9.80 0.74
C VAL A 21 -12.84 -9.08 1.03
N ASP A 22 -13.74 -9.75 1.77
CA ASP A 22 -15.02 -9.17 2.13
C ASP A 22 -14.82 -7.90 2.97
N VAL A 23 -15.53 -6.82 2.61
CA VAL A 23 -15.46 -5.56 3.34
C VAL A 23 -15.88 -5.70 4.81
N VAL A 24 -16.76 -6.65 5.12
CA VAL A 24 -17.17 -6.94 6.50
C VAL A 24 -15.97 -7.38 7.35
N ASP A 25 -15.02 -8.13 6.77
CA ASP A 25 -13.83 -8.58 7.48
C ASP A 25 -12.89 -7.41 7.78
N TYR A 26 -12.66 -6.50 6.82
CA TYR A 26 -11.90 -5.28 7.07
C TYR A 26 -12.52 -4.44 8.19
N ILE A 27 -13.85 -4.29 8.17
CA ILE A 27 -14.57 -3.54 9.21
C ILE A 27 -14.38 -4.19 10.58
N ALA A 28 -14.58 -5.50 10.67
CA ALA A 28 -14.42 -6.24 11.91
C ALA A 28 -12.97 -6.15 12.43
N PHE A 29 -11.98 -6.37 11.56
CA PHE A 29 -10.58 -6.37 11.96
C PHE A 29 -10.08 -4.99 12.38
N LEU A 30 -10.49 -3.92 11.70
CA LEU A 30 -10.14 -2.55 12.12
C LEU A 30 -10.85 -2.15 13.42
N ARG A 31 -12.14 -2.48 13.58
CA ARG A 31 -12.91 -2.13 14.79
C ARG A 31 -12.50 -2.89 16.04
N LEU A 32 -12.05 -4.13 15.87
CA LEU A 32 -11.64 -5.02 16.95
C LEU A 32 -10.12 -5.11 17.09
N GLU A 33 -9.38 -4.23 16.41
CA GLU A 33 -7.91 -4.12 16.45
C GLU A 33 -7.19 -5.45 16.18
N ARG A 34 -7.74 -6.25 15.25
CA ARG A 34 -7.17 -7.53 14.82
C ARG A 34 -6.06 -7.30 13.78
N TYR A 35 -5.07 -6.50 14.13
CA TYR A 35 -4.02 -6.07 13.19
C TYR A 35 -3.17 -7.22 12.64
N GLY A 36 -3.00 -8.31 13.39
CA GLY A 36 -2.37 -9.52 12.86
C GLY A 36 -3.10 -10.09 11.63
N ASN A 37 -4.44 -10.11 11.67
CA ASN A 37 -5.24 -10.57 10.53
C ASN A 37 -5.09 -9.65 9.31
N LEU A 38 -4.99 -8.33 9.52
CA LEU A 38 -4.75 -7.37 8.43
C LEU A 38 -3.33 -7.50 7.86
N ALA A 39 -2.33 -7.72 8.72
CA ALA A 39 -0.96 -7.97 8.30
C ALA A 39 -0.84 -9.24 7.45
N ASP A 40 -1.54 -10.31 7.84
CA ASP A 40 -1.59 -11.56 7.06
C ASP A 40 -2.27 -11.35 5.70
N ILE A 41 -3.39 -10.62 5.67
CA ILE A 41 -4.08 -10.25 4.41
C ILE A 41 -3.14 -9.46 3.50
N VAL A 42 -2.53 -8.38 3.99
CA VAL A 42 -1.61 -7.55 3.18
C VAL A 42 -0.43 -8.37 2.67
N THR A 43 0.14 -9.23 3.52
CA THR A 43 1.25 -10.12 3.13
C THR A 43 0.80 -11.05 2.00
N SER A 44 -0.26 -11.83 2.20
CA SER A 44 -0.75 -12.81 1.22
C SER A 44 -1.19 -12.17 -0.11
N SER A 45 -1.83 -10.99 -0.08
CA SER A 45 -2.22 -10.26 -1.29
C SER A 45 -1.02 -9.69 -2.07
N SER A 46 0.14 -9.54 -1.42
CA SER A 46 1.37 -9.01 -2.05
C SER A 46 2.31 -10.08 -2.61
N GLU A 47 2.22 -11.32 -2.12
CA GLU A 47 3.18 -12.40 -2.38
C GLU A 47 3.35 -12.79 -3.85
N LEU A 48 2.32 -12.59 -4.69
CA LEU A 48 2.38 -12.89 -6.12
C LEU A 48 3.06 -11.79 -6.94
N TYR A 49 3.17 -10.58 -6.39
CA TYR A 49 3.60 -9.38 -7.12
C TYR A 49 4.95 -8.86 -6.63
N LEU A 50 5.20 -8.89 -5.32
CA LEU A 50 6.39 -8.29 -4.71
C LEU A 50 7.28 -9.33 -4.04
N LYS A 51 8.57 -9.01 -3.95
CA LYS A 51 9.52 -9.77 -3.12
C LYS A 51 9.02 -9.79 -1.66
N PRO A 52 9.26 -10.89 -0.92
CA PRO A 52 8.76 -11.03 0.46
C PRO A 52 9.18 -9.87 1.37
N GLY A 53 8.19 -9.32 2.09
CA GLY A 53 8.41 -8.27 3.10
C GLY A 53 8.65 -6.86 2.55
N VAL A 54 8.54 -6.66 1.24
CA VAL A 54 8.61 -5.32 0.61
C VAL A 54 7.44 -4.44 1.03
N LEU A 55 6.24 -5.00 1.09
CA LEU A 55 5.02 -4.30 1.50
C LEU A 55 4.49 -4.91 2.79
N ARG A 56 4.18 -4.07 3.77
CA ARG A 56 3.67 -4.50 5.07
C ARG A 56 2.51 -3.63 5.52
N PHE A 57 1.60 -4.23 6.29
CA PHE A 57 0.70 -3.45 7.13
C PHE A 57 1.52 -2.78 8.24
N ALA A 58 1.34 -1.48 8.43
CA ALA A 58 2.10 -0.72 9.43
C ALA A 58 1.49 -0.92 10.82
N ASP A 59 0.56 -0.05 11.22
CA ASP A 59 0.03 -0.06 12.59
C ASP A 59 -1.41 0.47 12.70
N GLY A 60 -2.11 0.66 11.58
CA GLY A 60 -3.44 1.27 11.66
C GLY A 60 -4.20 1.32 10.36
N GLY A 61 -5.40 1.86 10.48
CA GLY A 61 -6.34 2.04 9.40
C GLY A 61 -7.65 2.59 9.92
N GLU A 62 -8.53 2.96 9.02
CA GLU A 62 -9.85 3.46 9.36
C GLU A 62 -10.90 2.94 8.39
N VAL A 63 -12.15 2.92 8.85
CA VAL A 63 -13.31 2.68 8.00
C VAL A 63 -14.14 3.94 7.96
N ARG A 64 -14.34 4.47 6.76
CA ARG A 64 -15.30 5.54 6.50
C ARG A 64 -16.58 4.89 6.02
N LEU A 65 -17.58 4.79 6.91
CA LEU A 65 -18.88 4.20 6.62
C LEU A 65 -19.98 4.90 7.41
N ARG A 66 -21.04 5.31 6.70
CA ARG A 66 -22.29 5.83 7.27
C ARG A 66 -23.48 5.03 6.74
N TRP A 67 -24.64 5.20 7.37
CA TRP A 67 -25.88 4.56 6.91
C TRP A 67 -26.20 4.97 5.47
N GLY A 68 -26.40 3.99 4.58
CA GLY A 68 -26.75 4.21 3.18
C GLY A 68 -25.58 4.57 2.26
N GLU A 69 -24.34 4.59 2.77
CA GLU A 69 -23.13 4.86 1.99
C GLU A 69 -22.34 3.58 1.69
N VAL A 70 -21.52 3.62 0.64
CA VAL A 70 -20.56 2.56 0.31
C VAL A 70 -19.32 2.73 1.21
N PRO A 71 -18.86 1.68 1.91
CA PRO A 71 -17.68 1.76 2.78
C PRO A 71 -16.42 2.10 1.99
N ILE A 72 -15.53 2.88 2.62
CA ILE A 72 -14.14 3.04 2.22
C ILE A 72 -13.27 2.51 3.36
N VAL A 73 -12.37 1.59 3.02
CA VAL A 73 -11.37 1.03 3.93
C VAL A 73 -10.05 1.74 3.69
N VAL A 74 -9.41 2.24 4.73
CA VAL A 74 -8.09 2.87 4.65
C VAL A 74 -7.12 2.01 5.45
N LEU A 75 -6.02 1.58 4.82
CA LEU A 75 -4.97 0.80 5.45
C LEU A 75 -3.67 1.62 5.48
N ALA A 76 -3.03 1.72 6.64
CA ALA A 76 -1.68 2.26 6.74
C ALA A 76 -0.68 1.18 6.36
N LEU A 77 0.12 1.45 5.33
CA LEU A 77 1.08 0.53 4.76
C LEU A 77 2.49 1.11 4.79
N GLU A 78 3.47 0.21 4.86
CA GLU A 78 4.89 0.51 4.70
C GLU A 78 5.39 -0.23 3.46
N PHE A 79 5.93 0.53 2.50
CA PHE A 79 6.79 0.00 1.45
C PHE A 79 8.24 0.18 1.89
N ARG A 80 9.04 -0.88 1.85
CA ARG A 80 10.48 -0.83 2.16
C ARG A 80 11.26 -1.73 1.22
N HIS A 81 12.08 -1.11 0.38
CA HIS A 81 12.96 -1.84 -0.54
C HIS A 81 14.11 -0.98 -1.05
N ALA A 82 15.26 -1.59 -1.30
CA ALA A 82 16.43 -0.92 -1.91
C ALA A 82 16.80 0.44 -1.27
N GLY A 83 16.79 0.52 0.07
CA GLY A 83 17.11 1.75 0.81
C GLY A 83 16.01 2.83 0.80
N VAL A 84 14.85 2.57 0.18
CA VAL A 84 13.68 3.46 0.16
C VAL A 84 12.62 2.94 1.11
N THR A 85 12.11 3.81 1.98
CA THR A 85 10.96 3.50 2.85
C THR A 85 9.87 4.54 2.66
N ALA A 86 8.66 4.11 2.33
CA ALA A 86 7.48 4.96 2.20
C ALA A 86 6.37 4.48 3.13
N HIS A 87 5.88 5.38 3.98
CA HIS A 87 4.66 5.20 4.76
C HIS A 87 3.52 5.91 4.05
N PHE A 88 2.42 5.19 3.82
CA PHE A 88 1.30 5.71 3.04
C PHE A 88 -0.01 5.06 3.46
N HIS A 89 -1.10 5.75 3.16
CA HIS A 89 -2.44 5.20 3.27
C HIS A 89 -2.90 4.69 1.91
N LEU A 90 -3.41 3.47 1.89
CA LEU A 90 -4.16 2.93 0.76
C LEU A 90 -5.65 3.01 1.08
N GLU A 91 -6.36 3.87 0.36
CA GLU A 91 -7.82 3.93 0.41
C GLU A 91 -8.40 2.95 -0.62
N LEU A 92 -9.22 2.02 -0.16
CA LEU A 92 -9.93 1.02 -0.96
C LEU A 92 -11.43 1.36 -0.96
N GLY A 93 -11.93 1.76 -2.12
CA GLY A 93 -13.36 1.87 -2.40
C GLY A 93 -13.87 0.68 -3.19
N ALA A 94 -15.17 0.65 -3.48
CA ALA A 94 -15.80 -0.45 -4.22
C ALA A 94 -15.16 -0.67 -5.62
N THR A 95 -14.80 0.41 -6.31
CA THR A 95 -14.24 0.35 -7.68
C THR A 95 -12.97 1.18 -7.85
N THR A 96 -12.57 1.92 -6.80
CA THR A 96 -11.45 2.86 -6.83
C THR A 96 -10.43 2.50 -5.76
N ALA A 97 -9.18 2.89 -5.99
CA ALA A 97 -8.15 2.90 -4.97
C ALA A 97 -7.36 4.22 -5.07
N ALA A 98 -6.91 4.73 -3.92
CA ALA A 98 -6.08 5.92 -3.85
C ALA A 98 -4.92 5.70 -2.90
N VAL A 99 -3.77 6.31 -3.21
CA VAL A 99 -2.57 6.30 -2.38
C VAL A 99 -2.33 7.71 -1.89
N ASP A 100 -2.18 7.86 -0.59
CA ASP A 100 -1.77 9.10 0.06
C ASP A 100 -0.48 8.88 0.84
N ILE A 101 0.62 9.47 0.39
CA ILE A 101 1.93 9.28 1.00
C ILE A 101 2.07 10.19 2.22
N ALA A 102 2.21 9.59 3.40
CA ALA A 102 2.45 10.31 4.64
C ALA A 102 3.92 10.74 4.77
N HIS A 103 4.85 9.83 4.43
CA HIS A 103 6.29 10.07 4.54
C HIS A 103 7.09 9.17 3.60
N VAL A 104 8.19 9.70 3.04
CA VAL A 104 9.20 8.92 2.31
C VAL A 104 10.57 9.26 2.87
N SER A 105 11.39 8.22 3.06
CA SER A 105 12.78 8.33 3.48
C SER A 105 13.68 7.46 2.61
N PHE A 106 14.95 7.87 2.53
CA PHE A 106 15.98 7.27 1.71
C PHE A 106 17.23 7.08 2.59
N GLU A 107 17.83 5.90 2.54
CA GLU A 107 19.09 5.60 3.24
C GLU A 107 20.22 6.49 2.69
N ASP A 108 20.40 6.49 1.37
CA ASP A 108 21.22 7.48 0.66
C ASP A 108 20.34 8.64 0.21
N ARG A 109 20.40 9.76 0.95
CA ARG A 109 19.55 10.93 0.70
C ARG A 109 19.84 11.54 -0.68
N PRO A 110 18.88 11.51 -1.63
CA PRO A 110 19.04 12.17 -2.91
C PRO A 110 19.13 13.70 -2.74
N ALA A 111 19.78 14.37 -3.68
CA ALA A 111 19.99 15.82 -3.60
C ALA A 111 18.77 16.61 -4.11
N THR A 112 17.93 15.98 -4.94
CA THR A 112 16.78 16.63 -5.59
C THR A 112 15.52 15.77 -5.55
N ALA A 113 14.35 16.41 -5.69
CA ALA A 113 13.07 15.72 -5.75
C ALA A 113 12.93 14.79 -6.97
N ASP A 114 13.59 15.12 -8.08
CA ASP A 114 13.60 14.26 -9.27
C ASP A 114 14.41 12.98 -9.03
N GLU A 115 15.55 13.09 -8.33
CA GLU A 115 16.34 11.93 -7.92
C GLU A 115 15.59 11.06 -6.89
N GLU A 116 14.85 11.67 -5.96
CA GLU A 116 13.96 10.94 -5.04
C GLU A 116 12.89 10.13 -5.80
N LEU A 117 12.26 10.75 -6.80
CA LEU A 117 11.24 10.08 -7.61
C LEU A 117 11.85 8.91 -8.40
N VAL A 118 13.02 9.11 -9.01
CA VAL A 118 13.74 8.06 -9.74
C VAL A 118 14.15 6.92 -8.81
N ALA A 119 14.66 7.22 -7.62
CA ALA A 119 15.02 6.23 -6.62
C ALA A 119 13.80 5.41 -6.18
N LEU A 120 12.67 6.06 -5.91
CA LEU A 120 11.42 5.38 -5.56
C LEU A 120 10.93 4.48 -6.71
N MET A 121 10.92 4.97 -7.95
CA MET A 121 10.50 4.18 -9.11
C MET A 121 11.40 2.96 -9.34
N ASN A 122 12.71 3.12 -9.19
CA ASN A 122 13.67 2.01 -9.30
C ASN A 122 13.48 1.00 -8.18
N ALA A 123 13.24 1.45 -6.94
CA ALA A 123 12.94 0.57 -5.82
C ALA A 123 11.64 -0.21 -6.05
N ILE A 124 10.57 0.44 -6.53
CA ILE A 124 9.31 -0.23 -6.87
C ILE A 124 9.55 -1.26 -7.97
N ALA A 125 10.26 -0.90 -9.05
CA ALA A 125 10.52 -1.81 -10.16
C ALA A 125 11.34 -3.04 -9.73
N ASP A 126 12.41 -2.85 -8.93
CA ASP A 126 13.22 -3.96 -8.43
C ASP A 126 12.46 -4.82 -7.41
N ALA A 127 11.52 -4.24 -6.67
CA ALA A 127 10.70 -4.98 -5.72
C ALA A 127 9.76 -6.01 -6.38
N HIS A 128 9.38 -5.82 -7.65
CA HIS A 128 8.44 -6.72 -8.32
C HIS A 128 9.07 -8.06 -8.71
N LEU A 129 8.32 -9.16 -8.58
CA LEU A 129 8.75 -10.51 -8.95
C LEU A 129 8.75 -10.74 -10.47
N ARG A 130 7.98 -9.95 -11.22
CA ARG A 130 7.90 -9.95 -12.67
C ARG A 130 7.81 -8.49 -13.11
N VAL A 131 8.42 -8.15 -14.25
CA VAL A 131 8.21 -6.83 -14.86
C VAL A 131 6.71 -6.74 -15.19
N PRO A 132 5.96 -5.77 -14.65
CA PRO A 132 4.56 -5.58 -15.03
C PRO A 132 4.49 -5.36 -16.54
N GLU A 133 3.59 -6.08 -17.24
CA GLU A 133 3.31 -5.84 -18.66
C GLU A 133 2.71 -4.44 -18.91
#